data_AF-A0AAV5ULY8-F1
#
_entry.id   AF-A0AAV5ULY8-F1
#
_cell.length_a   1.000
_cell.length_b   1.000
_cell.length_c   1.000
_cell.angle_alpha   90.00
_cell.angle_beta   90.00
_cell.angle_gamma   90.00
#
_symmetry.space_group_name_H-M   'P 1'
#
loop_
_entity.id
_entity.type
_entity.pdbx_description
1 polymer ?
#
loop_
_entity_poly.entity_id
_entity_poly.type
_entity_poly.pdbx_seq_one_letter_code
_entity_poly.pdbx_strand_id
1 'polypeptide(L)'
;NIVTTHYASQKVDDHVVDAVLKALINVQINRLDVALMIQDDDILKRIVELCRNHGVRSVFIRTSGFNINNFREFDHQLTAMDITTDLYETGSLSKCMYHGKPKLFWERMVEEMAEQQVFMQNLTSNDAGFNQQDYGYRVRSHVRCQKADA
;
A
#
# COMPACT_ATOMS: atom_id res chain seq x y z
N ASN A 1 10.80 -11.09 -11.58
CA ASN A 1 10.25 -10.04 -12.47
C ASN A 1 9.52 -9.02 -11.60
N ILE A 2 9.90 -7.75 -11.70
CA ILE A 2 9.24 -6.63 -11.00
C ILE A 2 8.31 -5.97 -12.02
N VAL A 3 7.02 -5.87 -11.71
CA VAL A 3 6.08 -5.09 -12.54
C VAL A 3 5.84 -3.78 -11.81
N THR A 4 6.28 -2.68 -12.43
CA THR A 4 6.03 -1.33 -11.93
C THR A 4 4.92 -0.71 -12.76
N THR A 5 3.82 -0.34 -12.12
CA THR A 5 2.71 0.37 -12.78
C THR A 5 2.58 1.75 -12.17
N HIS A 6 2.63 2.77 -13.03
CA HIS A 6 2.51 4.16 -12.64
C HIS A 6 1.10 4.67 -12.93
N TYR A 7 0.37 5.08 -11.91
CA TYR A 7 -0.97 5.67 -12.05
C TYR A 7 -0.90 7.16 -11.70
N ALA A 8 -0.83 8.01 -12.73
CA ALA A 8 -1.00 9.45 -12.59
C ALA A 8 -2.50 9.78 -12.68
N SER A 9 -3.09 10.36 -11.63
CA SER A 9 -4.53 10.66 -11.62
C SER A 9 -4.88 11.83 -12.56
N GLN A 10 -5.41 11.50 -13.73
CA GLN A 10 -6.56 12.14 -14.35
C GLN A 10 -7.34 11.02 -15.03
N LYS A 11 -8.21 10.32 -14.26
CA LYS A 11 -8.91 9.08 -14.66
C LYS A 11 -8.00 8.08 -15.36
N VAL A 12 -7.47 7.12 -14.58
CA VAL A 12 -6.85 5.94 -15.19
C VAL A 12 -7.90 5.30 -16.08
N ASP A 13 -7.63 5.25 -17.39
CA ASP A 13 -8.53 4.64 -18.35
C ASP A 13 -8.66 3.15 -18.03
N ASP A 14 -9.87 2.72 -17.72
CA ASP A 14 -10.20 1.34 -17.37
C ASP A 14 -9.70 0.36 -18.43
N HIS A 15 -9.67 0.78 -19.70
CA HIS A 15 -9.15 0.00 -20.80
C HIS A 15 -7.65 -0.26 -20.72
N VAL A 16 -6.87 0.68 -20.16
CA VAL A 16 -5.41 0.51 -20.00
C VAL A 16 -5.13 -0.50 -18.89
N VAL A 17 -5.87 -0.44 -17.79
CA VAL A 17 -5.71 -1.41 -16.70
C VAL A 17 -6.06 -2.79 -17.21
N ASP A 18 -7.23 -2.98 -17.81
CA ASP A 18 -7.66 -4.28 -18.34
C ASP A 18 -6.71 -4.84 -19.39
N ALA A 19 -6.14 -3.99 -20.25
CA ALA A 19 -5.14 -4.41 -21.22
C ALA A 19 -3.86 -4.90 -20.54
N VAL A 20 -3.39 -4.21 -19.50
CA VAL A 20 -2.24 -4.62 -18.69
C VAL A 20 -2.55 -5.93 -17.95
N LEU A 21 -3.73 -6.06 -17.33
CA LEU A 21 -4.16 -7.29 -16.66
C LEU A 21 -4.15 -8.49 -17.62
N LYS A 22 -4.73 -8.32 -18.82
CA LYS A 22 -4.76 -9.36 -19.85
C LYS A 22 -3.36 -9.73 -20.35
N ALA A 23 -2.49 -8.73 -20.54
CA ALA A 23 -1.12 -8.98 -20.97
C ALA A 23 -0.30 -9.75 -19.93
N LEU A 24 -0.65 -9.64 -18.65
CA LEU A 24 0.10 -10.25 -17.55
C LEU A 24 -0.40 -11.64 -17.15
N ILE A 25 -1.49 -12.18 -17.75
CA ILE A 25 -2.21 -13.39 -17.29
C ILE A 25 -1.32 -14.62 -17.03
N ASN A 26 -0.20 -14.76 -17.77
CA ASN A 26 0.73 -15.89 -17.62
C ASN A 26 2.10 -15.46 -17.08
N VAL A 27 2.21 -14.24 -16.54
CA VAL A 27 3.43 -13.69 -15.98
C VAL A 27 3.39 -13.86 -14.47
N GLN A 28 4.40 -14.54 -13.91
CA GLN A 28 4.59 -14.58 -12.46
C GLN A 28 5.07 -13.21 -11.97
N ILE A 29 4.26 -12.57 -11.13
CA ILE A 29 4.55 -11.27 -10.55
C ILE A 29 4.83 -11.49 -9.07
N ASN A 30 6.10 -11.47 -8.67
CA ASN A 30 6.43 -11.65 -7.25
C ASN A 30 6.21 -10.36 -6.45
N ARG A 31 6.31 -9.21 -7.12
CA ARG A 31 6.24 -7.87 -6.54
C ARG A 31 5.47 -6.92 -7.45
N LEU A 32 4.50 -6.21 -6.86
CA LEU A 32 3.69 -5.20 -7.52
C LEU A 32 4.00 -3.81 -6.94
N ASP A 33 4.53 -2.92 -7.78
CA ASP A 33 4.77 -1.52 -7.40
C ASP A 33 3.68 -0.63 -8.01
N VAL A 34 2.99 0.13 -7.16
CA VAL A 34 1.88 1.03 -7.51
C VAL A 34 2.24 2.44 -7.06
N ALA A 35 2.23 3.39 -7.98
CA ALA A 35 2.30 4.83 -7.64
C ALA A 35 0.94 5.46 -7.89
N LEU A 36 0.32 6.03 -6.85
CA LEU A 36 -0.99 6.71 -6.89
C LEU A 36 -0.79 8.19 -6.51
N MET A 37 -1.48 9.11 -7.17
CA MET A 37 -1.56 10.50 -6.67
C MET A 37 -2.70 10.68 -5.66
N ILE A 38 -3.83 10.02 -5.92
CA ILE A 38 -5.00 9.97 -5.06
C ILE A 38 -5.55 8.54 -5.18
N GLN A 39 -5.94 7.96 -4.05
CA GLN A 39 -6.55 6.64 -4.00
C GLN A 39 -8.00 6.69 -4.49
N ASP A 40 -8.34 5.75 -5.35
CA ASP A 40 -9.69 5.39 -5.75
C ASP A 40 -9.98 3.97 -5.24
N ASP A 41 -11.16 3.76 -4.66
CA ASP A 41 -11.57 2.46 -4.11
C ASP A 41 -11.58 1.36 -5.19
N ASP A 42 -11.86 1.73 -6.43
CA ASP A 42 -11.85 0.79 -7.54
C ASP A 42 -10.42 0.35 -7.91
N ILE A 43 -9.42 1.22 -7.72
CA ILE A 43 -8.01 0.83 -7.90
C ILE A 43 -7.58 -0.18 -6.85
N LEU A 44 -8.00 -0.02 -5.59
CA LEU A 44 -7.68 -0.99 -4.54
C LEU A 44 -8.26 -2.38 -4.83
N LYS A 45 -9.52 -2.44 -5.27
CA LYS A 45 -10.15 -3.72 -5.69
C LYS A 45 -9.35 -4.39 -6.81
N ARG A 46 -8.94 -3.63 -7.82
CA ARG A 46 -8.12 -4.14 -8.93
C ARG A 46 -6.75 -4.64 -8.48
N ILE A 47 -6.12 -3.97 -7.52
CA ILE A 47 -4.86 -4.44 -6.93
C ILE A 47 -5.07 -5.80 -6.24
N VAL A 48 -6.15 -5.98 -5.48
CA VAL A 48 -6.46 -7.26 -4.84
C VAL A 48 -6.71 -8.36 -5.89
N GLU A 49 -7.47 -8.07 -6.94
CA GLU A 49 -7.73 -9.02 -8.04
C GLU A 49 -6.45 -9.43 -8.76
N LEU A 50 -5.56 -8.47 -9.04
CA LEU A 50 -4.22 -8.72 -9.56
C LEU A 50 -3.43 -9.66 -8.64
N CYS A 51 -3.42 -9.38 -7.35
CA CYS A 51 -2.68 -10.19 -6.41
C CYS A 51 -3.16 -11.64 -6.38
N ARG A 52 -4.48 -11.82 -6.39
CA ARG A 52 -5.14 -13.13 -6.41
C ARG A 52 -4.79 -13.98 -7.63
N ASN A 53 -4.61 -13.35 -8.78
CA ASN A 53 -4.42 -14.06 -10.05
C ASN A 53 -2.95 -14.29 -10.42
N HIS A 54 -1.99 -13.57 -9.83
CA HIS A 54 -0.60 -13.54 -10.32
C HIS A 54 0.47 -13.99 -9.31
N GLY A 55 0.07 -14.56 -8.16
CA GLY A 55 1.00 -15.09 -7.16
C GLY A 55 1.89 -14.03 -6.52
N VAL A 56 1.35 -12.81 -6.39
CA VAL A 56 2.04 -11.66 -5.77
C VAL A 56 2.33 -11.97 -4.31
N ARG A 57 3.53 -11.63 -3.86
CA ARG A 57 3.95 -11.78 -2.45
C ARG A 57 4.14 -10.45 -1.74
N SER A 58 4.33 -9.38 -2.52
CA SER A 58 4.53 -8.06 -1.95
C SER A 58 3.94 -6.96 -2.83
N VAL A 59 3.27 -6.01 -2.20
CA VAL A 59 2.66 -4.84 -2.85
C VAL A 59 3.26 -3.58 -2.23
N PHE A 60 3.81 -2.70 -3.06
CA PHE A 60 4.39 -1.43 -2.65
C PHE A 60 3.54 -0.29 -3.22
N ILE A 61 2.90 0.49 -2.36
CA ILE A 61 2.03 1.61 -2.75
C ILE A 61 2.70 2.91 -2.35
N ARG A 62 2.99 3.78 -3.32
CA ARG A 62 3.44 5.15 -3.08
C ARG A 62 2.29 6.11 -3.33
N THR A 63 1.98 6.96 -2.38
CA THR A 63 0.90 7.95 -2.54
C THR A 63 1.15 9.27 -1.83
N SER A 64 0.68 10.38 -2.41
CA SER A 64 0.59 11.69 -1.75
C SER A 64 -0.67 11.85 -0.87
N GLY A 65 -1.60 10.90 -0.94
CA GLY A 65 -2.82 10.90 -0.12
C GLY A 65 -3.49 9.54 -0.10
N PHE A 66 -3.94 9.09 1.08
CA PHE A 66 -4.60 7.80 1.25
C PHE A 66 -5.97 8.00 1.91
N ASN A 67 -7.02 7.45 1.30
CA ASN A 67 -8.33 7.36 1.93
C ASN A 67 -8.33 6.16 2.88
N ILE A 68 -8.15 6.47 4.16
CA ILE A 68 -7.98 5.45 5.18
C ILE A 68 -9.23 4.61 5.45
N ASN A 69 -10.41 5.07 5.04
CA ASN A 69 -11.66 4.39 5.38
C ASN A 69 -11.70 2.93 4.90
N ASN A 70 -11.03 2.64 3.78
CA ASN A 70 -10.99 1.29 3.20
C ASN A 70 -9.63 0.59 3.38
N PHE A 71 -8.69 1.20 4.12
CA PHE A 71 -7.37 0.64 4.36
C PHE A 71 -7.44 -0.73 5.03
N ARG A 72 -8.23 -0.81 6.12
CA ARG A 72 -8.34 -2.02 6.93
C ARG A 72 -8.80 -3.22 6.12
N GLU A 73 -9.89 -3.05 5.39
CA GLU A 73 -10.47 -4.10 4.54
C GLU A 73 -9.50 -4.50 3.43
N PHE A 74 -8.84 -3.51 2.80
CA PHE A 74 -7.85 -3.76 1.77
C PHE A 74 -6.67 -4.59 2.27
N ASP A 75 -6.05 -4.20 3.39
CA ASP A 75 -4.91 -4.92 3.94
C ASP A 75 -5.29 -6.28 4.52
N HIS A 76 -6.49 -6.41 5.09
CA HIS A 76 -7.00 -7.72 5.52
C HIS A 76 -7.13 -8.71 4.35
N GLN A 77 -7.62 -8.25 3.19
CA GLN A 77 -7.69 -9.09 1.99
C GLN A 77 -6.32 -9.52 1.49
N LEU A 78 -5.34 -8.61 1.48
CA LEU A 78 -3.97 -8.93 1.04
C LEU A 78 -3.26 -9.88 2.02
N THR A 79 -3.34 -9.61 3.31
CA THR A 79 -2.69 -10.44 4.34
C THR A 79 -3.29 -11.84 4.44
N ALA A 80 -4.61 -12.00 4.19
CA ALA A 80 -5.24 -13.31 4.06
C ALA A 80 -4.69 -14.15 2.90
N MET A 81 -4.05 -13.52 1.91
CA MET A 81 -3.34 -14.16 0.79
C MET A 81 -1.83 -14.31 1.05
N ASP A 82 -1.38 -14.12 2.29
CA ASP A 82 0.03 -14.10 2.70
C ASP A 82 0.88 -13.05 1.94
N ILE A 83 0.27 -11.90 1.63
CA ILE A 83 0.93 -10.79 0.92
C ILE A 83 1.35 -9.71 1.91
N THR A 84 2.59 -9.25 1.77
CA THR A 84 3.10 -8.08 2.49
C THR A 84 2.74 -6.79 1.76
N THR A 85 2.15 -5.83 2.46
CA THR A 85 1.86 -4.50 1.93
C THR A 85 2.81 -3.48 2.54
N ASP A 86 3.42 -2.65 1.70
CA ASP A 86 4.20 -1.48 2.10
C ASP A 86 3.57 -0.21 1.51
N LEU A 87 3.03 0.67 2.35
CA LEU A 87 2.43 1.95 1.98
C LEU A 87 3.35 3.10 2.35
N TYR A 88 3.74 3.91 1.36
CA TYR A 88 4.64 5.05 1.51
C TYR A 88 3.92 6.36 1.22
N GLU A 89 4.04 7.31 2.17
CA GLU A 89 3.59 8.68 1.96
C GLU A 89 4.67 9.50 1.25
N THR A 90 4.39 9.94 0.02
CA THR A 90 5.26 10.81 -0.77
C THR A 90 4.62 12.18 -0.93
N GLY A 91 5.04 13.16 -0.12
CA GLY A 91 4.55 14.53 -0.19
C GLY A 91 3.31 14.77 0.67
N SER A 92 3.50 15.55 1.75
CA SER A 92 2.43 16.03 2.62
C SER A 92 2.77 17.46 3.06
N LEU A 93 1.76 18.34 3.08
CA LEU A 93 1.90 19.74 3.48
C LEU A 93 1.92 19.91 5.01
N SER A 94 1.46 18.92 5.77
CA SER A 94 1.36 19.01 7.24
C SER A 94 2.42 18.18 7.94
N LYS A 95 3.15 18.78 8.88
CA LYS A 95 4.21 18.09 9.64
C LYS A 95 3.69 17.06 10.64
N CYS A 96 2.44 17.18 11.08
CA CYS A 96 1.87 16.36 12.15
C CYS A 96 0.86 15.30 11.68
N MET A 97 0.66 15.17 10.37
CA MET A 97 -0.29 14.24 9.76
C MET A 97 0.44 13.30 8.80
N TYR A 98 0.07 12.03 8.86
CA TYR A 98 0.59 10.93 8.04
C TYR A 98 -0.57 10.25 7.34
N HIS A 99 -0.57 10.33 6.01
CA HIS A 99 -1.70 9.99 5.15
C HIS A 99 -3.03 10.61 5.62
N GLY A 100 -2.99 11.89 6.01
CA GLY A 100 -4.18 12.62 6.45
C GLY A 100 -4.71 12.24 7.84
N LYS A 101 -3.95 11.47 8.65
CA LYS A 101 -4.31 11.12 10.03
C LYS A 101 -3.16 11.40 11.02
N PRO A 102 -3.45 11.72 12.30
CA PRO A 102 -2.41 11.92 13.31
C PRO A 102 -1.75 10.60 13.71
N LYS A 103 -0.55 10.65 14.31
CA LYS A 103 0.17 9.45 14.78
C LYS A 103 -0.68 8.55 15.70
N LEU A 104 -1.39 9.14 16.65
CA LEU A 104 -2.26 8.41 17.60
C LEU A 104 -3.33 7.55 16.91
N PHE A 105 -3.83 8.00 15.76
CA PHE A 105 -4.80 7.22 14.99
C PHE A 105 -4.17 5.92 14.46
N TRP A 106 -2.93 6.00 14.00
CA TRP A 106 -2.19 4.83 13.50
C TRP A 106 -1.79 3.87 14.61
N GLU A 107 -1.40 4.39 15.78
CA GLU A 107 -1.13 3.57 16.97
C GLU A 107 -2.35 2.72 17.35
N ARG A 108 -3.54 3.32 17.37
CA ARG A 108 -4.80 2.58 17.60
C ARG A 108 -5.08 1.55 16.51
N MET A 109 -4.81 1.90 15.25
CA MET A 109 -5.00 0.95 14.16
C MET A 109 -4.09 -0.27 14.27
N VAL A 110 -2.85 -0.10 14.74
CA VAL A 110 -1.95 -1.23 15.00
C VAL A 110 -2.56 -2.20 15.99
N GLU A 111 -3.17 -1.69 17.07
CA GLU A 111 -3.86 -2.52 18.07
C GLU A 111 -5.05 -3.27 17.43
N GLU A 112 -5.90 -2.58 16.67
CA GLU A 112 -7.06 -3.16 15.99
C GLU A 112 -6.68 -4.23 14.94
N MET A 113 -5.60 -3.99 14.18
CA MET A 113 -5.11 -4.94 13.18
C MET A 113 -4.52 -6.19 13.84
N ALA A 114 -3.88 -6.04 15.01
CA ALA A 114 -3.35 -7.18 15.77
C ALA A 114 -4.47 -8.13 16.24
N GLU A 115 -5.65 -7.61 16.61
CA GLU A 115 -6.83 -8.43 16.92
C GLU A 115 -7.27 -9.30 15.73
N GLN A 116 -6.96 -8.87 14.51
CA GLN A 116 -7.25 -9.56 13.26
C GLN A 116 -6.09 -10.43 12.75
N GLN A 117 -5.09 -10.72 13.60
CA GLN A 117 -3.89 -11.48 13.22
C GLN A 117 -3.06 -10.82 12.10
N VAL A 118 -3.14 -9.49 12.00
CA VAL A 118 -2.31 -8.70 11.10
C VAL A 118 -1.26 -7.95 11.91
N PHE A 119 0.01 -8.22 11.63
CA PHE A 119 1.09 -7.39 12.11
C PHE A 119 1.14 -6.12 11.28
N MET A 120 0.98 -4.98 11.97
CA MET A 120 1.09 -3.67 11.36
C MET A 120 2.19 -2.86 12.06
N GLN A 121 3.03 -2.21 11.26
CA GLN A 121 4.03 -1.25 11.73
C GLN A 121 3.84 0.07 11.00
N ASN A 122 3.81 1.17 11.74
CA ASN A 122 3.90 2.51 11.18
C ASN A 122 5.19 3.19 11.66
N LEU A 123 6.05 3.58 10.72
CA LEU A 123 7.23 4.40 10.96
C LEU A 123 7.05 5.76 10.31
N THR A 124 7.30 6.81 11.06
CA THR A 124 7.16 8.19 10.62
C THR A 124 8.50 8.91 10.69
N SER A 125 8.65 10.02 9.95
CA SER A 125 9.86 10.83 9.94
C SER A 125 10.31 11.36 11.31
N ASN A 126 9.47 11.24 12.35
CA ASN A 126 9.77 11.66 13.71
C ASN A 126 10.24 10.49 14.60
N ASP A 127 10.16 9.26 14.12
CA ASP A 127 10.58 8.08 14.87
C ASP A 127 12.07 7.84 14.69
N ALA A 128 12.77 7.45 15.77
CA ALA A 128 14.22 7.24 15.75
C ALA A 128 14.67 6.15 14.75
N GLY A 129 13.80 5.17 14.48
CA GLY A 129 14.05 4.11 13.49
C GLY A 129 13.77 4.50 12.04
N PHE A 130 13.31 5.73 11.78
CA PHE A 130 13.06 6.19 10.43
C PHE A 130 14.33 6.80 9.83
N ASN A 131 15.03 6.03 9.00
CA ASN A 131 16.15 6.53 8.22
C ASN A 131 15.72 6.78 6.77
N GLN A 132 15.79 8.04 6.34
CA GLN A 132 15.38 8.43 4.99
C GLN A 132 16.22 7.78 3.88
N GLN A 133 17.42 7.29 4.18
CA GLN A 133 18.27 6.56 3.22
C GLN A 133 17.68 5.18 2.87
N ASP A 134 16.91 4.59 3.79
CA ASP A 134 16.26 3.29 3.58
C ASP A 134 15.05 3.39 2.66
N TYR A 135 14.52 4.62 2.51
CA TYR A 135 13.29 4.91 1.77
C TYR A 135 13.60 5.94 0.68
N GLY A 136 14.06 5.46 -0.47
CA GLY A 136 14.33 6.31 -1.62
C GLY A 136 13.17 7.27 -1.91
N TYR A 137 13.48 8.56 -2.07
CA TYR A 137 12.55 9.67 -2.37
C TYR A 137 11.60 10.10 -1.25
N ARG A 138 11.92 11.20 -0.55
CA ARG A 138 10.98 12.08 0.23
C ARG A 138 9.84 11.36 0.99
N VAL A 139 10.06 10.13 1.43
CA VAL A 139 9.08 9.36 2.21
C VAL A 139 9.01 10.01 3.59
N ARG A 140 7.78 10.20 4.09
CA ARG A 140 7.53 10.79 5.41
C ARG A 140 6.91 9.82 6.41
N SER A 141 6.22 8.81 5.90
CA SER A 141 5.67 7.72 6.68
C SER A 141 5.67 6.47 5.82
N HIS A 142 5.89 5.36 6.50
CA HIS A 142 5.87 4.02 5.95
C HIS A 142 4.98 3.16 6.86
N VAL A 143 3.95 2.60 6.27
CA VAL A 143 3.09 1.61 6.91
C VAL A 143 3.36 0.26 6.27
N ARG A 144 3.75 -0.73 7.08
CA ARG A 144 3.88 -2.12 6.66
C ARG A 144 2.79 -2.95 7.31
N CYS A 145 2.12 -3.78 6.50
CA CYS A 145 1.17 -4.78 6.95
C CYS A 145 1.60 -6.17 6.45
N GLN A 146 1.54 -7.16 7.32
CA GLN A 146 1.78 -8.57 6.97
C GLN A 146 0.99 -9.45 7.93
N LYS A 147 0.82 -10.72 7.57
CA LYS A 147 0.25 -11.70 8.50
C LYS A 147 1.12 -11.81 9.75
N ALA A 148 0.49 -11.89 10.93
CA ALA A 148 1.22 -12.15 12.17
C ALA A 148 1.83 -13.55 12.13
N ASP A 149 3.06 -13.69 12.62
CA ASP A 149 3.66 -15.01 12.82
C ASP A 149 2.84 -15.75 13.91
N ALA A 150 2.45 -17.00 13.61
CA ALA A 150 1.66 -17.86 14.50
C ALA A 150 2.49 -18.40 15.69
#